data_AF-A0AAU5L1Q6-F1
#
_entry.id   AF-A0AAU5L1Q6-F1
#
_cell.length_a   1.000
_cell.length_b   1.000
_cell.length_c   1.000
_cell.angle_alpha   90.00
_cell.angle_beta   90.00
_cell.angle_gamma   90.00
#
_symmetry.space_group_name_H-M   'P 1'
#
loop_
_entity.id
_entity.type
_entity.pdbx_description
1 polymer ?
#
loop_
_entity_poly.entity_id
_entity_poly.type
_entity_poly.pdbx_seq_one_letter_code
_entity_poly.pdbx_strand_id
1 'polypeptide(L)'
;MFGNVAGLEPEAAAQWSALVEEYRPVLSSEGMEAVQALLVERGTGIVRAVAITKALLGWEDTPLLVAREIVETSAARMPVH
;
A
#
# COMPACT_ATOMS: atom_id res chain seq x y z
N MET A 1 9.77 -9.26 0.61
CA MET A 1 9.25 -8.27 -0.37
C MET A 1 9.96 -6.91 -0.27
N PHE A 2 10.07 -6.29 0.92
CA PHE A 2 10.67 -4.94 1.04
C PHE A 2 12.18 -4.89 1.34
N GLY A 3 12.87 -6.03 1.48
CA GLY A 3 14.29 -6.07 1.87
C GLY A 3 15.27 -5.43 0.88
N ASN A 4 14.82 -5.13 -0.34
CA ASN A 4 15.62 -4.47 -1.38
C ASN A 4 15.32 -2.96 -1.51
N VAL A 5 14.44 -2.40 -0.67
CA VAL A 5 14.10 -0.98 -0.71
C VAL A 5 15.25 -0.19 -0.07
N ALA A 6 15.93 0.63 -0.87
CA ALA A 6 17.05 1.45 -0.41
C ALA A 6 16.61 2.41 0.70
N GLY A 7 17.34 2.44 1.81
CA GLY A 7 17.06 3.31 2.96
C GLY A 7 15.90 2.86 3.85
N LEU A 8 15.33 1.67 3.61
CA LEU A 8 14.34 1.08 4.50
C LEU A 8 15.01 0.14 5.50
N GLU A 9 14.90 0.47 6.78
CA GLU A 9 15.43 -0.38 7.84
C GLU A 9 14.77 -1.77 7.82
N PRO A 10 15.51 -2.85 8.15
CA PRO A 10 14.98 -4.21 8.10
C PRO A 10 13.71 -4.42 8.94
N GLU A 11 13.63 -3.78 10.11
CA GLU A 11 12.45 -3.83 10.98
C GLU A 11 11.23 -3.18 10.30
N ALA A 12 11.43 -2.02 9.67
CA ALA A 12 10.37 -1.35 8.91
C ALA A 12 9.94 -2.21 7.71
N ALA A 13 10.87 -2.86 7.01
CA ALA A 13 10.57 -3.79 5.93
C ALA A 13 9.73 -4.99 6.41
N ALA A 14 10.01 -5.53 7.60
CA ALA A 14 9.22 -6.59 8.22
C ALA A 14 7.82 -6.09 8.59
N GLN A 15 7.72 -4.90 9.18
CA GLN A 15 6.44 -4.29 9.53
C GLN A 15 5.56 -4.04 8.30
N TRP A 16 6.15 -3.56 7.21
CA TRP A 16 5.41 -3.35 5.96
C TRP A 16 4.96 -4.68 5.36
N SER A 17 5.80 -5.71 5.45
CA SER A 17 5.45 -7.06 5.00
C SER A 17 4.25 -7.62 5.78
N ALA A 18 4.22 -7.41 7.09
CA ALA A 18 3.10 -7.84 7.93
C ALA A 18 1.79 -7.12 7.56
N LEU A 19 1.84 -5.81 7.28
CA LEU A 19 0.66 -5.06 6.82
C LEU A 19 0.13 -5.56 5.48
N VAL A 20 1.00 -5.94 4.55
CA VAL A 20 0.57 -6.52 3.27
C VAL A 20 -0.23 -7.80 3.51
N GLU A 21 0.26 -8.70 4.37
CA GLU A 21 -0.46 -9.92 4.71
C GLU A 21 -1.79 -9.63 5.43
N GLU A 22 -1.84 -8.60 6.28
CA GLU A 22 -3.08 -8.15 6.93
C GLU A 22 -4.12 -7.61 5.94
N TYR A 23 -3.68 -6.92 4.88
CA TYR A 23 -4.58 -6.29 3.90
C TYR A 23 -4.94 -7.16 2.70
N ARG A 24 -4.25 -8.28 2.46
CA ARG A 24 -4.63 -9.28 1.44
C ARG A 24 -6.12 -9.71 1.54
N PRO A 25 -6.66 -10.07 2.71
CA PRO A 25 -8.06 -10.44 2.82
C PRO A 25 -8.99 -9.27 2.46
N VAL A 26 -8.69 -8.06 2.94
CA VAL A 26 -9.47 -6.84 2.62
C VAL A 26 -9.48 -6.56 1.12
N LEU A 27 -8.33 -6.67 0.46
CA LEU A 27 -8.24 -6.54 -0.99
C LEU A 27 -9.12 -7.56 -1.71
N SER A 28 -9.17 -8.79 -1.21
CA SER A 28 -9.94 -9.88 -1.81
C SER A 28 -11.44 -9.75 -1.58
N SER A 29 -11.87 -9.16 -0.46
CA SER A 29 -13.28 -9.02 -0.10
C SER A 29 -13.91 -7.70 -0.54
N GLU A 30 -13.20 -6.59 -0.36
CA GLU A 30 -13.73 -5.22 -0.48
C GLU A 30 -13.01 -4.39 -1.55
N GLY A 31 -11.89 -4.89 -2.06
CA GLY A 31 -11.13 -4.26 -3.13
C GLY A 31 -10.17 -3.17 -2.64
N MET A 32 -9.56 -2.50 -3.61
CA MET A 32 -8.42 -1.61 -3.35
C MET A 32 -8.80 -0.29 -2.64
N GLU A 33 -9.99 0.25 -2.86
CA GLU A 33 -10.42 1.47 -2.15
C GLU A 33 -10.57 1.24 -0.65
N ALA A 34 -11.07 0.09 -0.21
CA ALA A 34 -11.13 -0.26 1.21
C ALA A 34 -9.73 -0.35 1.83
N VAL A 35 -8.75 -0.91 1.11
CA VAL A 35 -7.35 -0.91 1.53
C VAL A 35 -6.82 0.53 1.68
N GLN A 36 -7.11 1.42 0.74
CA GLN A 36 -6.66 2.81 0.83
C GLN A 36 -7.30 3.55 2.00
N ALA A 37 -8.58 3.33 2.28
CA ALA A 37 -9.27 3.88 3.45
C ALA A 37 -8.59 3.44 4.76
N LEU A 38 -8.32 2.15 4.94
CA LEU A 38 -7.63 1.63 6.12
C LEU A 38 -6.21 2.22 6.26
N LEU A 39 -5.50 2.38 5.15
CA LEU A 39 -4.17 3.00 5.17
C LEU A 39 -4.26 4.46 5.62
N VAL A 40 -5.26 5.22 5.17
CA VAL A 40 -5.51 6.61 5.59
C VAL A 40 -5.87 6.68 7.07
N GLU A 41 -6.79 5.83 7.54
CA GLU A 41 -7.21 5.76 8.94
C GLU A 41 -6.03 5.49 9.89
N ARG A 42 -5.06 4.68 9.45
CA ARG A 42 -3.81 4.41 10.19
C ARG A 42 -2.75 5.50 10.05
N GLY A 43 -3.04 6.62 9.38
CA GLY A 43 -2.10 7.71 9.16
C GLY A 43 -0.95 7.34 8.22
N THR A 44 -1.15 6.38 7.32
CA THR A 44 -0.12 5.93 6.38
C THR A 44 0.11 6.99 5.30
N GLY A 45 1.30 7.57 5.30
CA GLY A 45 1.76 8.48 4.26
C GLY A 45 1.86 7.84 2.86
N ILE A 46 1.89 8.69 1.84
CA ILE A 46 1.79 8.29 0.42
C ILE A 46 2.86 7.27 0.02
N VAL A 47 4.13 7.49 0.38
CA VAL A 47 5.24 6.61 -0.03
C VAL A 47 5.02 5.17 0.47
N ARG A 48 4.65 5.01 1.74
CA ARG A 48 4.35 3.71 2.33
C ARG A 48 3.09 3.09 1.73
N ALA A 49 2.08 3.91 1.45
CA ALA A 49 0.87 3.43 0.77
C ALA A 49 1.17 2.86 -0.62
N VAL A 50 1.96 3.57 -1.44
CA VAL A 50 2.38 3.10 -2.77
C VAL A 50 3.15 1.77 -2.68
N ALA A 51 4.06 1.66 -1.71
CA ALA A 51 4.83 0.44 -1.50
C ALA A 51 3.93 -0.76 -1.12
N ILE A 52 2.97 -0.55 -0.22
CA ILE A 52 1.99 -1.58 0.20
C ILE A 52 1.09 -1.96 -0.98
N THR A 53 0.58 -0.99 -1.74
CA THR A 53 -0.26 -1.22 -2.92
C THR A 53 0.47 -2.01 -4.00
N LYS A 54 1.72 -1.66 -4.30
CA LYS A 54 2.56 -2.44 -5.23
C LYS A 54 2.75 -3.87 -4.75
N ALA A 55 2.99 -4.08 -3.46
CA ALA A 55 3.18 -5.41 -2.90
C ALA A 55 1.90 -6.25 -2.96
N LEU A 56 0.75 -5.64 -2.69
CA LEU A 56 -0.57 -6.30 -2.75
C LEU A 56 -0.95 -6.72 -4.19
N LEU A 57 -0.57 -5.93 -5.19
CA LEU A 57 -0.83 -6.21 -6.61
C LEU A 57 0.18 -7.19 -7.24
N GLY A 58 1.23 -7.57 -6.50
CA GLY A 58 2.34 -8.37 -7.01
C GLY A 58 3.57 -7.49 -7.22
N TRP A 59 4.53 -7.62 -6.31
CA TRP A 59 5.70 -6.74 -6.26
C TRP A 59 6.54 -6.78 -7.54
N GLU A 60 6.76 -7.95 -8.14
CA GLU A 60 7.56 -8.08 -9.35
C GLU A 60 6.76 -7.69 -10.61
N ASP A 61 5.46 -8.03 -10.64
CA ASP A 61 4.60 -7.88 -11.83
C ASP A 61 4.01 -6.48 -12.00
N THR A 62 3.92 -5.69 -10.92
CA THR A 62 3.24 -4.39 -10.94
C THR A 62 4.22 -3.23 -11.10
N PRO A 63 4.15 -2.41 -12.16
CA PRO A 63 4.96 -1.20 -12.27
C PRO A 63 4.70 -0.22 -11.12
N LEU A 64 5.74 0.48 -10.64
CA LEU A 64 5.59 1.48 -9.57
C LEU A 64 4.58 2.58 -9.93
N LEU A 65 4.54 2.98 -11.21
CA LEU A 65 3.59 3.97 -11.72
C LEU A 65 2.14 3.54 -11.50
N VAL A 66 1.81 2.27 -11.74
CA VAL A 66 0.44 1.75 -11.55
C VAL A 66 0.03 1.83 -10.08
N ALA A 67 0.92 1.42 -9.17
CA ALA A 67 0.65 1.52 -7.74
C ALA A 67 0.51 2.98 -7.27
N ARG A 68 1.29 3.89 -7.86
CA ARG A 68 1.21 5.33 -7.59
C ARG A 68 -0.12 5.91 -8.07
N GLU A 69 -0.53 5.62 -9.29
CA GLU A 69 -1.79 6.11 -9.86
C GLU A 69 -2.98 5.69 -9.00
N ILE A 70 -3.05 4.41 -8.60
CA ILE A 70 -4.09 3.90 -7.71
C ILE A 70 -4.18 4.68 -6.39
N VAL A 71 -3.03 4.99 -5.77
CA VAL A 71 -2.99 5.75 -4.53
C VAL A 71 -3.39 7.21 -4.75
N GLU A 72 -2.95 7.83 -5.85
CA GLU A 72 -3.23 9.24 -6.17
C GLU A 72 -4.69 9.46 -6.58
N THR A 73 -5.33 8.49 -7.22
CA THR A 73 -6.74 8.57 -7.64
C THR A 73 -7.73 8.01 -6.63
N SER A 74 -7.26 7.53 -5.47
CA SER A 74 -8.13 6.93 -4.47
C SER A 74 -9.04 7.96 -3.83
N ALA A 75 -10.36 7.70 -3.87
CA ALA A 75 -11.36 8.56 -3.26
C ALA A 75 -11.15 8.68 -1.75
N ALA A 76 -10.65 7.62 -1.10
CA ALA A 76 -10.34 7.62 0.33
C ALA A 76 -9.22 8.61 0.72
N ARG A 77 -8.40 9.04 -0.24
CA ARG A 77 -7.28 9.98 -0.04
C ARG A 77 -7.59 11.40 -0.52
N MET A 78 -8.68 11.60 -1.23
CA MET A 78 -9.10 12.93 -1.64
C MET A 78 -9.69 13.67 -0.45
N PRO A 79 -9.40 14.98 -0.27
CA PRO A 79 -10.06 15.77 0.74
C PRO A 79 -11.58 15.81 0.44
N VAL A 80 -12.39 15.42 1.42
CA VAL A 80 -13.83 15.69 1.42
C VAL A 80 -14.00 17.21 1.53
N HIS A 81 -14.49 17.83 0.46
CA HIS A 81 -14.86 19.25 0.42
C HIS A 81 -16.16 19.51 1.17
#